data_AF-A0A1B7Z720-F1
#
_entry.id   AF-A0A1B7Z720-F1
#
_cell.length_a   1.000
_cell.length_b   1.000
_cell.length_c   1.000
_cell.angle_alpha   90.00
_cell.angle_beta   90.00
_cell.angle_gamma   90.00
#
_symmetry.space_group_name_H-M   'P 1'
#
loop_
_entity.id
_entity.type
_entity.pdbx_description
1 polymer ?
#
loop_
_entity_poly.entity_id
_entity_poly.type
_entity_poly.pdbx_seq_one_letter_code
_entity_poly.pdbx_strand_id
1 'polypeptide(L)'
;MRVFQETQRFTQWWLQLINLTIVGLLFYGFYKWFYLGESMGNITADDSDNQIIFTLIIVLCLPLIYMFKLKTTIDEVGIHYQFTPINLSKKTIRWSELKNCYVRTYNPLKEFGGWGYRNSFGKSSAINVKGNIGIQLILMDGKKLLIGTQKENDAKIIIERYFKTNNE
;
A
#
# COMPACT_ATOMS: atom_id res chain seq x y z
N MET A 1 -1.99 -26.51 12.42
CA MET A 1 -2.19 -25.27 13.20
C MET A 1 -2.97 -24.25 12.38
N ARG A 2 -3.73 -23.35 13.04
CA ARG A 2 -4.49 -22.30 12.34
C ARG A 2 -3.52 -21.17 12.01
N VAL A 3 -3.43 -20.77 10.75
CA VAL A 3 -2.54 -19.71 10.27
C VAL A 3 -3.39 -18.64 9.58
N PHE A 4 -3.15 -17.37 9.91
CA PHE A 4 -3.75 -16.26 9.18
C PHE A 4 -2.92 -15.94 7.95
N GLN A 5 -3.56 -15.76 6.80
CA GLN A 5 -2.90 -15.30 5.57
C GLN A 5 -3.76 -14.28 4.83
N GLU A 6 -3.11 -13.21 4.39
CA GLU A 6 -3.73 -12.16 3.60
C GLU A 6 -2.74 -11.61 2.56
N THR A 7 -3.23 -11.37 1.33
CA THR A 7 -2.50 -10.63 0.31
C THR A 7 -3.39 -9.49 -0.18
N GLN A 8 -2.91 -8.25 -0.06
CA GLN A 8 -3.60 -7.05 -0.50
C GLN A 8 -2.87 -6.41 -1.68
N ARG A 9 -3.64 -5.83 -2.63
CA ARG A 9 -3.15 -5.08 -3.79
C ARG A 9 -3.96 -3.80 -3.96
N PHE A 10 -3.34 -2.79 -4.57
CA PHE A 10 -4.00 -1.52 -4.90
C PHE A 10 -5.01 -1.73 -6.03
N THR A 11 -6.28 -1.87 -5.67
CA THR A 11 -7.40 -2.24 -6.58
C THR A 11 -8.66 -1.41 -6.31
N GLN A 12 -8.58 -0.40 -5.44
CA GLN A 12 -9.71 0.43 -5.01
C GLN A 12 -10.38 1.15 -6.19
N TRP A 13 -11.70 1.31 -6.15
CA TRP A 13 -12.48 1.94 -7.23
C TRP A 13 -12.01 3.37 -7.53
N TRP A 14 -11.65 4.15 -6.51
CA TRP A 14 -11.19 5.53 -6.68
C TRP A 14 -9.83 5.62 -7.39
N LEU A 15 -8.97 4.60 -7.27
CA LEU A 15 -7.74 4.51 -8.05
C LEU A 15 -8.06 4.31 -9.54
N GLN A 16 -9.09 3.52 -9.84
CA GLN A 16 -9.51 3.32 -11.24
C GLN A 16 -10.02 4.62 -11.84
N LEU A 17 -10.73 5.45 -11.07
CA LEU A 17 -11.17 6.77 -11.51
C LEU A 17 -9.98 7.68 -11.82
N ILE A 18 -8.96 7.72 -10.97
CA ILE A 18 -7.72 8.47 -11.23
C ILE A 18 -7.04 7.98 -12.51
N ASN A 19 -6.92 6.67 -12.69
CA ASN A 19 -6.30 6.08 -13.88
C ASN A 19 -7.09 6.41 -15.15
N LEU A 20 -8.42 6.35 -15.10
CA LEU A 20 -9.28 6.76 -16.22
C LEU A 20 -9.10 8.23 -16.58
N THR A 21 -8.97 9.12 -15.59
CA THR A 21 -8.69 10.53 -15.85
C THR A 21 -7.35 10.73 -16.55
N ILE A 22 -6.30 10.03 -16.10
CA ILE A 22 -4.96 10.11 -16.72
C ILE A 22 -5.00 9.61 -18.17
N VAL A 23 -5.70 8.49 -18.42
CA VAL A 23 -5.89 7.95 -19.78
C VAL A 23 -6.71 8.90 -20.65
N GLY A 24 -7.76 9.52 -20.11
CA GLY A 24 -8.54 10.54 -20.81
C GLY A 24 -7.71 11.76 -21.20
N LEU A 25 -6.81 12.22 -20.32
CA LEU A 25 -5.88 13.31 -20.63
C LEU A 25 -4.90 12.93 -21.75
N LEU A 26 -4.44 11.69 -21.80
CA LEU A 26 -3.62 11.19 -22.91
C LEU A 26 -4.38 11.25 -24.25
N PHE A 27 -5.61 10.73 -24.28
CA PHE A 27 -6.44 10.78 -25.49
C PHE A 27 -6.75 12.21 -25.93
N TYR A 28 -6.99 13.11 -24.99
CA TYR A 28 -7.15 14.52 -25.27
C TYR A 28 -5.88 15.14 -25.87
N GLY A 29 -4.69 14.78 -25.35
CA GLY A 29 -3.41 15.17 -25.93
C GLY A 29 -3.24 14.71 -27.37
N PHE A 30 -3.54 13.44 -27.66
CA PHE A 30 -3.52 12.93 -29.03
C PHE A 30 -4.50 13.63 -29.96
N TYR A 31 -5.71 13.94 -29.49
CA TYR A 31 -6.66 14.73 -30.26
C TYR A 31 -6.11 16.12 -30.58
N LYS A 32 -5.48 16.80 -29.60
CA LYS A 32 -4.84 18.10 -29.82
C LYS A 32 -3.71 18.03 -30.86
N TRP A 33 -2.78 17.08 -30.72
CA TRP A 33 -1.61 17.00 -31.59
C TRP A 33 -1.95 16.53 -33.00
N PHE A 34 -2.74 15.47 -33.15
CA PHE A 34 -2.92 14.81 -34.46
C PHE A 34 -4.15 15.29 -35.23
N TYR A 35 -5.16 15.86 -34.56
CA TYR A 35 -6.38 16.32 -35.22
C TYR A 35 -6.47 17.85 -35.28
N LEU A 36 -6.18 18.54 -34.18
CA LEU A 36 -6.25 20.00 -34.13
C LEU A 36 -4.94 20.70 -34.55
N GLY A 37 -3.81 20.00 -34.49
CA GLY A 37 -2.49 20.61 -34.73
C GLY A 37 -2.07 21.60 -33.65
N GLU A 38 -2.64 21.50 -32.45
CA GLU A 38 -2.38 22.41 -31.34
C GLU A 38 -1.47 21.80 -30.26
N SER A 39 -0.81 22.66 -29.46
CA SER A 39 0.03 22.22 -28.34
C SER A 39 -0.77 21.73 -27.12
N MET A 40 -0.18 20.80 -26.38
CA MET A 40 -0.63 20.38 -25.04
C MET A 40 0.41 20.82 -24.01
N GLY A 41 0.14 21.94 -23.33
CA GLY A 41 1.12 22.57 -22.45
C GLY A 41 2.34 23.03 -23.25
N ASN A 42 3.52 22.56 -22.87
CA ASN A 42 4.79 22.91 -23.53
C ASN A 42 5.14 22.00 -24.72
N ILE A 43 4.31 20.98 -25.02
CA ILE A 43 4.57 20.01 -26.09
C ILE A 43 3.72 20.38 -27.31
N THR A 44 4.38 20.78 -28.40
CA THR A 44 3.74 21.20 -29.66
C THR A 44 3.35 20.00 -30.52
N ALA A 45 2.53 20.23 -31.56
CA ALA A 45 2.09 19.17 -32.48
C ALA A 45 3.21 18.65 -33.40
N ASP A 46 4.24 19.47 -33.68
CA ASP A 46 5.37 19.10 -34.54
C ASP A 46 6.53 18.43 -33.77
N ASP A 47 6.44 18.37 -32.44
CA ASP A 47 7.50 17.85 -31.56
C ASP A 47 7.27 16.36 -31.22
N SER A 48 7.51 15.49 -32.19
CA SER A 48 7.29 14.05 -32.06
C SER A 48 8.06 13.42 -30.90
N ASP A 49 9.27 13.90 -30.63
CA ASP A 49 10.15 13.32 -29.61
C ASP A 49 9.57 13.54 -28.22
N ASN A 50 9.16 14.77 -27.88
CA ASN A 50 8.56 15.05 -26.58
C ASN A 50 7.16 14.44 -26.43
N GLN A 51 6.39 14.30 -27.52
CA GLN A 51 5.11 13.57 -27.50
C GLN A 51 5.30 12.10 -27.14
N ILE A 52 6.29 11.44 -27.74
CA ILE A 52 6.62 10.03 -27.47
C ILE A 52 7.11 9.88 -26.03
N ILE A 53 8.04 10.72 -25.57
CA ILE A 53 8.57 10.68 -24.21
C ILE A 53 7.45 10.86 -23.18
N PHE A 54 6.60 11.87 -23.36
CA PHE A 54 5.46 12.12 -22.47
C PHE A 54 4.50 10.93 -22.41
N THR A 55 4.12 10.40 -23.58
CA THR A 55 3.25 9.22 -23.68
C THR A 55 3.85 8.02 -22.97
N LEU A 56 5.14 7.74 -23.21
CA LEU A 56 5.85 6.62 -22.62
C LEU A 56 5.95 6.75 -21.10
N ILE A 57 6.22 7.94 -20.57
CA ILE A 57 6.22 8.19 -19.11
C ILE A 57 4.86 7.85 -18.49
N ILE A 58 3.75 8.31 -19.10
CA ILE A 58 2.42 8.05 -18.53
C ILE A 58 2.07 6.56 -18.62
N VAL A 59 2.29 5.94 -19.78
CA VAL A 59 2.01 4.51 -19.99
C VAL A 59 2.82 3.64 -19.04
N LEU A 60 4.09 3.99 -18.78
CA LEU A 60 4.93 3.26 -17.81
C LEU A 60 4.52 3.51 -16.36
N CYS A 61 4.05 4.71 -16.01
CA CYS A 61 3.64 5.04 -14.64
C CYS A 61 2.35 4.34 -14.20
N LEU A 62 1.35 4.21 -15.10
CA LEU A 62 0.04 3.63 -14.79
C LEU A 62 0.10 2.22 -14.15
N PRO A 63 0.86 1.24 -14.67
CA PRO A 63 0.91 -0.10 -14.09
C PRO A 63 1.70 -0.19 -12.77
N LEU A 64 2.57 0.78 -12.44
CA LEU A 64 3.48 0.70 -11.29
C LEU A 64 2.74 0.49 -9.97
N ILE A 65 1.59 1.14 -9.79
CA ILE A 65 0.82 1.03 -8.54
C ILE A 65 0.33 -0.41 -8.28
N TYR A 66 0.09 -1.18 -9.34
CA TYR A 66 -0.40 -2.57 -9.24
C TYR A 66 0.71 -3.58 -8.95
N MET A 67 1.98 -3.19 -9.08
CA MET A 67 3.11 -4.03 -8.68
C MET A 67 3.21 -4.16 -7.16
N PHE A 68 2.66 -3.18 -6.42
CA PHE A 68 2.72 -3.17 -4.97
C PHE A 68 1.74 -4.18 -4.36
N LYS A 69 2.26 -5.03 -3.47
CA LYS A 69 1.49 -6.03 -2.73
C LYS A 69 1.94 -6.11 -1.29
N LEU A 70 0.98 -6.15 -0.37
CA LEU A 70 1.21 -6.44 1.04
C LEU A 70 0.79 -7.89 1.30
N LYS A 71 1.73 -8.73 1.70
CA LYS A 71 1.46 -10.06 2.25
C LYS A 71 1.62 -10.03 3.75
N THR A 72 0.65 -10.59 4.46
CA THR A 72 0.66 -10.73 5.92
C THR A 72 0.38 -12.18 6.28
N THR A 73 1.16 -12.73 7.19
CA THR A 73 0.99 -14.08 7.74
C THR A 73 1.14 -14.01 9.25
N ILE A 74 0.28 -14.68 10.00
CA ILE A 74 0.37 -14.74 11.48
C ILE A 74 0.27 -16.20 11.89
N ASP A 75 1.26 -16.65 12.65
CA ASP A 75 1.40 -18.01 13.16
C ASP A 75 1.95 -18.01 14.60
N GLU A 76 2.37 -19.18 15.08
CA GLU A 76 2.89 -19.38 16.43
C GLU A 76 4.22 -18.68 16.71
N VAL A 77 5.01 -18.34 15.68
CA VAL A 77 6.29 -17.64 15.84
C VAL A 77 6.07 -16.15 15.99
N GLY A 78 5.16 -15.59 15.19
CA GLY A 78 4.92 -14.16 15.19
C GLY A 78 4.09 -13.66 14.03
N ILE A 79 4.29 -12.37 13.73
CA ILE A 79 3.68 -11.69 12.60
C ILE A 79 4.73 -11.52 11.53
N HIS A 80 4.40 -11.98 10.34
CA HIS A 80 5.25 -11.86 9.18
C HIS A 80 4.61 -11.00 8.11
N TYR A 81 5.42 -10.15 7.49
CA TYR A 81 4.92 -9.29 6.43
C TYR A 81 5.95 -9.05 5.33
N GLN A 82 5.44 -8.76 4.14
CA GLN A 82 6.22 -8.45 2.96
C GLN A 82 5.46 -7.44 2.10
N PHE A 83 6.03 -6.27 1.85
CA PHE A 83 5.50 -5.22 0.98
C PHE A 83 6.36 -5.12 -0.28
N THR A 84 6.10 -5.99 -1.25
CA THR A 84 6.85 -6.01 -2.52
C THR A 84 6.40 -4.83 -3.38
N PRO A 85 7.30 -4.15 -4.14
CA PRO A 85 8.74 -4.39 -4.27
C PRO A 85 9.63 -3.69 -3.22
N ILE A 86 9.07 -2.92 -2.28
CA ILE A 86 9.86 -2.11 -1.32
C ILE A 86 10.71 -2.99 -0.39
N ASN A 87 10.13 -4.05 0.18
CA ASN A 87 10.90 -5.09 0.88
C ASN A 87 10.70 -6.45 0.21
N LEU A 88 11.77 -6.91 -0.43
CA LEU A 88 11.83 -8.21 -1.10
C LEU A 88 11.87 -9.38 -0.12
N SER A 89 12.45 -9.19 1.07
CA SER A 89 12.47 -10.21 2.12
C SER A 89 11.24 -10.11 3.03
N LYS A 90 10.73 -11.29 3.42
CA LYS A 90 9.72 -11.43 4.46
C LYS A 90 10.34 -10.98 5.79
N LYS A 91 9.77 -9.96 6.41
CA LYS A 91 10.13 -9.53 7.76
C LYS A 91 9.29 -10.30 8.77
N THR A 92 9.89 -10.63 9.90
CA THR A 92 9.25 -11.35 11.00
C THR A 92 9.39 -10.50 12.25
N ILE A 93 8.29 -10.29 12.95
CA ILE A 93 8.26 -9.72 14.30
C ILE A 93 7.75 -10.83 15.21
N ARG A 94 8.62 -11.34 16.09
CA ARG A 94 8.27 -12.42 17.00
C ARG A 94 7.33 -11.92 18.09
N TRP A 95 6.52 -12.82 18.65
CA TRP A 95 5.67 -12.48 19.78
C TRP A 95 6.46 -11.91 20.98
N SER A 96 7.66 -12.44 21.23
CA SER A 96 8.57 -11.98 22.29
C SER A 96 9.08 -10.54 22.11
N GLU A 97 9.01 -9.99 20.89
CA GLU A 97 9.44 -8.63 20.58
C GLU A 97 8.31 -7.60 20.77
N LEU A 98 7.09 -8.07 21.03
CA LEU A 98 5.89 -7.25 21.11
C LEU A 98 5.49 -7.02 22.57
N LYS A 99 5.41 -5.74 22.94
CA LYS A 99 4.78 -5.30 24.18
C LYS A 99 3.26 -5.38 24.11
N ASN A 100 2.68 -5.09 22.95
CA ASN A 100 1.24 -5.19 22.73
C ASN A 100 0.93 -5.42 21.24
N CYS A 101 -0.14 -6.16 20.97
CA CYS A 101 -0.65 -6.47 19.64
C CYS A 101 -2.17 -6.49 19.65
N TYR A 102 -2.83 -5.66 18.84
CA TYR A 102 -4.28 -5.62 18.77
C TYR A 102 -4.79 -5.09 17.43
N VAL A 103 -6.02 -5.45 17.08
CA VAL A 103 -6.69 -4.92 15.88
C VAL A 103 -7.44 -3.64 16.24
N ARG A 104 -7.29 -2.60 15.44
CA ARG A 104 -7.99 -1.32 15.62
C ARG A 104 -8.44 -0.72 14.29
N THR A 105 -9.45 0.12 14.38
CA THR A 105 -9.76 1.10 13.33
C THR A 105 -8.77 2.26 13.44
N TYR A 106 -8.29 2.75 12.31
CA TYR A 106 -7.36 3.87 12.19
C TYR A 106 -7.80 4.80 11.06
N ASN A 107 -7.29 6.03 11.03
CA ASN A 107 -7.54 6.98 9.95
C ASN A 107 -6.28 7.07 9.04
N PRO A 108 -6.29 6.46 7.84
CA PRO A 108 -5.10 6.42 6.98
C PRO A 108 -4.56 7.80 6.61
N LEU A 109 -5.45 8.74 6.29
CA LEU A 109 -5.07 10.09 5.86
C LEU A 109 -4.55 10.92 7.03
N LYS A 110 -5.26 10.94 8.16
CA LYS A 110 -4.90 11.76 9.33
C LYS A 110 -3.68 11.21 10.09
N GLU A 111 -3.54 9.88 10.21
CA GLU A 111 -2.47 9.28 11.02
C GLU A 111 -1.18 9.04 10.22
N PHE A 112 -1.29 8.72 8.93
CA PHE A 112 -0.14 8.25 8.13
C PHE A 112 0.01 8.93 6.76
N GLY A 113 -0.85 9.89 6.40
CA GLY A 113 -0.79 10.58 5.12
C GLY A 113 -1.19 9.70 3.92
N GLY A 114 -1.99 8.65 4.15
CA GLY A 114 -2.55 7.79 3.11
C GLY A 114 -2.10 6.34 3.20
N TRP A 115 -2.23 5.62 2.08
CA TRP A 115 -1.91 4.19 1.99
C TRP A 115 -0.50 3.95 1.43
N GLY A 116 0.10 2.82 1.80
CA GLY A 116 1.41 2.38 1.33
C GLY A 116 2.39 2.10 2.47
N TYR A 117 3.68 2.19 2.16
CA TYR A 117 4.76 2.09 3.13
C TYR A 117 5.04 3.48 3.70
N ARG A 118 4.62 3.71 4.94
CA ARG A 118 4.68 5.00 5.62
C ARG A 118 5.60 4.90 6.82
N ASN A 119 6.68 5.67 6.81
CA ASN A 119 7.60 5.78 7.93
C ASN A 119 7.51 7.21 8.47
N SER A 120 6.91 7.39 9.66
CA SER A 120 6.93 8.70 10.34
C SER A 120 8.19 8.78 11.19
N PHE A 121 8.91 9.90 11.10
CA PHE A 121 10.21 10.16 11.72
C PHE A 121 10.30 9.68 13.19
N GLY A 122 10.67 8.40 13.38
CA GLY A 122 11.23 7.84 14.61
C GLY A 122 10.38 6.85 15.40
N LYS A 123 9.03 6.92 15.41
CA LYS A 123 8.24 6.13 16.39
C LYS A 123 6.99 5.43 15.87
N SER A 124 6.45 5.83 14.72
CA SER A 124 5.22 5.22 14.19
C SER A 124 5.34 5.01 12.69
N SER A 125 5.11 3.77 12.27
CA SER A 125 5.12 3.38 10.88
C SER A 125 3.83 2.64 10.54
N ALA A 126 3.43 2.70 9.27
CA ALA A 126 2.32 1.92 8.77
C ALA A 126 2.68 1.28 7.43
N ILE A 127 2.20 0.06 7.25
CA ILE A 127 2.25 -0.65 5.98
C ILE A 127 0.83 -1.13 5.70
N ASN A 128 0.17 -0.47 4.77
CA ASN A 128 -1.23 -0.73 4.45
C ASN A 128 -1.48 -0.53 2.96
N VAL A 129 -2.58 -1.09 2.46
CA VAL A 129 -2.95 -0.99 1.04
C VAL A 129 -4.30 -0.32 0.86
N LYS A 130 -5.29 -0.69 1.68
CA LYS A 130 -6.66 -0.16 1.59
C LYS A 130 -7.38 -0.27 2.93
N GLY A 131 -8.56 0.36 3.01
CA GLY A 131 -9.41 0.34 4.19
C GLY A 131 -8.84 1.13 5.38
N ASN A 132 -9.45 0.92 6.54
CA ASN A 132 -9.20 1.64 7.78
C ASN A 132 -9.05 0.71 9.00
N ILE A 133 -8.84 -0.59 8.78
CA ILE A 133 -8.58 -1.57 9.84
C ILE A 133 -7.12 -1.99 9.78
N GLY A 134 -6.46 -2.01 10.94
CA GLY A 134 -5.05 -2.34 11.05
C GLY A 134 -4.73 -3.15 12.31
N ILE A 135 -3.70 -3.97 12.19
CA ILE A 135 -3.05 -4.68 13.28
C ILE A 135 -1.98 -3.76 13.84
N GLN A 136 -2.22 -3.22 15.03
CA GLN A 136 -1.29 -2.35 15.73
C GLN A 136 -0.29 -3.17 16.52
N LEU A 137 0.98 -3.01 16.20
CA LEU A 137 2.12 -3.57 16.90
C LEU A 137 2.79 -2.49 17.73
N ILE A 138 3.05 -2.78 19.00
CA ILE A 138 3.86 -1.96 19.90
C ILE A 138 5.04 -2.82 20.30
N LEU A 139 6.24 -2.48 19.83
CA LEU A 139 7.46 -3.20 20.13
C LEU A 139 7.96 -2.87 21.54
N MET A 140 8.80 -3.74 22.10
CA MET A 140 9.43 -3.53 23.41
C MET A 140 10.27 -2.24 23.47
N ASP A 141 10.85 -1.81 22.35
CA ASP A 141 11.61 -0.56 22.23
C ASP A 141 10.73 0.70 22.09
N GLY A 142 9.40 0.55 22.14
CA GLY A 142 8.43 1.63 22.02
C GLY A 142 8.09 2.05 20.59
N LYS A 143 8.73 1.44 19.57
CA LYS A 143 8.34 1.66 18.17
C LYS A 143 6.96 1.07 17.90
N LYS A 144 6.20 1.73 17.03
CA LYS A 144 4.87 1.32 16.60
C LYS A 144 4.88 1.00 15.11
N LEU A 145 4.27 -0.12 14.76
CA LEU A 145 4.01 -0.51 13.37
C LEU A 145 2.54 -0.88 13.23
N LEU A 146 1.85 -0.29 12.27
CA LEU A 146 0.50 -0.68 11.90
C LEU A 146 0.52 -1.44 10.57
N ILE A 147 -0.03 -2.66 10.56
CA ILE A 147 -0.20 -3.46 9.35
C ILE A 147 -1.67 -3.45 8.95
N GLY A 148 -2.01 -2.88 7.79
CA GLY A 148 -3.39 -2.85 7.31
C GLY A 148 -3.95 -4.26 7.08
N THR A 149 -5.23 -4.47 7.35
CA THR A 149 -5.92 -5.74 7.14
C THR A 149 -7.35 -5.53 6.63
N GLN A 150 -7.86 -6.43 5.80
CA GLN A 150 -9.26 -6.50 5.38
C GLN A 150 -10.01 -7.66 6.05
N LYS A 151 -9.33 -8.40 6.94
CA LYS A 151 -9.85 -9.60 7.61
C LYS A 151 -9.85 -9.39 9.12
N GLU A 152 -10.60 -8.38 9.57
CA GLU A 152 -10.61 -7.93 10.98
C GLU A 152 -10.84 -9.08 11.97
N ASN A 153 -11.89 -9.87 11.76
CA ASN A 153 -12.26 -10.94 12.67
C ASN A 153 -11.21 -12.07 12.72
N ASP A 154 -10.70 -12.48 11.56
CA ASP A 154 -9.65 -13.50 11.49
C ASP A 154 -8.36 -13.03 12.19
N ALA A 155 -8.01 -11.75 12.02
CA ALA A 155 -6.85 -11.15 12.68
C ALA A 155 -7.05 -11.07 14.20
N LYS A 156 -8.24 -10.71 14.69
CA LYS A 156 -8.54 -10.71 16.13
C LYS A 156 -8.39 -12.11 16.72
N ILE A 157 -9.04 -13.11 16.12
CA ILE A 157 -9.02 -14.50 16.60
C ILE A 157 -7.59 -15.05 16.69
N ILE A 158 -6.75 -14.78 15.67
CA ILE A 158 -5.40 -15.33 15.62
C ILE A 158 -4.46 -14.65 16.62
N ILE A 159 -4.61 -13.33 16.82
CA ILE A 159 -3.82 -12.57 17.80
C ILE A 159 -4.19 -13.00 19.21
N GLU A 160 -5.48 -13.19 19.51
CA GLU A 160 -5.91 -13.69 20.82
C GLU A 160 -5.35 -15.07 21.13
N ARG A 161 -5.31 -15.96 20.14
CA ARG A 161 -4.77 -17.31 20.31
C ARG A 161 -3.27 -17.34 20.60
N TYR A 162 -2.46 -16.55 19.90
CA TYR A 162 -1.01 -16.68 19.99
C TYR A 162 -0.34 -15.63 20.88
N PHE A 163 -0.88 -14.41 20.94
CA PHE A 163 -0.27 -13.34 21.73
C PHE A 163 -0.74 -13.36 23.19
N LYS A 164 -2.03 -13.63 23.47
CA LYS A 164 -2.51 -13.66 24.87
C LYS A 164 -2.03 -14.90 25.61
N THR A 165 -2.03 -16.07 24.96
CA THR A 165 -1.52 -17.32 25.55
C THR A 165 -0.03 -17.28 25.92
N ASN A 166 0.76 -16.38 25.31
CA ASN A 166 2.17 -16.18 25.67
C ASN A 166 2.38 -15.24 26.88
N ASN A 167 1.34 -14.55 27.34
CA ASN A 167 1.41 -13.57 28.44
C ASN A 167 0.67 -14.05 29.72
N GLU A 168 0.18 -15.29 29.73
CA GLU A 168 -0.31 -16.03 30.90
C GLU A 168 0.73 -17.07 31.32
#